data_AF-A0A968BVG6-F1
#
_entry.id   AF-A0A968BVG6-F1
#
_cell.length_a   1.000
_cell.length_b   1.000
_cell.length_c   1.000
_cell.angle_alpha   90.00
_cell.angle_beta   90.00
_cell.angle_gamma   90.00
#
_symmetry.space_group_name_H-M   'P 1'
#
loop_
_entity.id
_entity.type
_entity.pdbx_description
1 polymer ?
#
loop_
_entity_poly.entity_id
_entity_poly.type
_entity_poly.pdbx_seq_one_letter_code
_entity_poly.pdbx_strand_id
1 'polypeptide(L)'
;GIFVLHLVLTAIFLIVPLTLEDLGLETNEHWWVYLSVMGVGFVAMLPLLIIGEKRRRLKQVMMLAVMLLGVAVALMGIGWERIGTFWLVLLAFFTGFNLLEALLPSLISKEAPAAGKGSAMGVYSTSQFMGSFVGGSLGGWLSGFAGVSGVIVLILLAIGAWLGLVITMAPPRYATSLALRLSQEHGEDPRTMREAFMAIPGVDDAVVLATSGEAWLKVDRQQFNEEALWQLPFVARQA
;
A
#
# COMPACT_ATOMS: atom_id res chain seq x y z
N GLY A 1 1.34 -1.88 -8.74
CA GLY A 1 1.28 -2.34 -7.34
C GLY A 1 0.14 -3.29 -7.14
N ILE A 2 -1.05 -2.77 -6.84
CA ILE A 2 -2.21 -3.60 -6.45
C ILE A 2 -2.60 -4.67 -7.47
N PHE A 3 -2.54 -4.34 -8.76
CA PHE A 3 -2.75 -5.31 -9.85
C PHE A 3 -1.85 -6.53 -9.71
N VAL A 4 -0.54 -6.31 -9.53
CA VAL A 4 0.44 -7.41 -9.40
C VAL A 4 0.20 -8.16 -8.10
N LEU A 5 -0.07 -7.47 -6.99
CA LEU A 5 -0.33 -8.09 -5.70
C LEU A 5 -1.50 -9.09 -5.76
N HIS A 6 -2.59 -8.72 -6.44
CA HIS A 6 -3.77 -9.57 -6.60
C HIS A 6 -3.64 -10.63 -7.71
N LEU A 7 -2.87 -10.34 -8.76
CA LEU A 7 -2.46 -11.35 -9.73
C LEU A 7 -1.68 -12.46 -9.03
N VAL A 8 -0.69 -12.08 -8.20
CA VAL A 8 0.10 -13.03 -7.42
C VAL A 8 -0.78 -13.81 -6.46
N LEU A 9 -1.62 -13.14 -5.67
CA LEU A 9 -2.51 -13.80 -4.71
C LEU A 9 -3.38 -14.85 -5.40
N THR A 10 -4.07 -14.48 -6.48
CA THR A 10 -4.96 -15.44 -7.16
C THR A 10 -4.22 -16.57 -7.85
N ALA A 11 -3.05 -16.30 -8.44
CA ALA A 11 -2.24 -17.33 -9.09
C ALA A 11 -1.61 -18.33 -8.10
N ILE A 12 -1.16 -17.90 -6.91
CA ILE A 12 -0.60 -18.82 -5.91
C ILE A 12 -1.64 -19.80 -5.36
N PHE A 13 -2.94 -19.47 -5.40
CA PHE A 13 -4.01 -20.37 -4.97
C PHE A 13 -4.21 -21.56 -5.93
N LEU A 14 -3.55 -21.56 -7.09
CA LEU A 14 -3.43 -22.74 -7.96
C LEU A 14 -2.32 -23.71 -7.50
N ILE A 15 -1.44 -23.27 -6.61
CA ILE A 15 -0.23 -23.98 -6.19
C ILE A 15 -0.35 -24.45 -4.74
N VAL A 16 -0.74 -23.55 -3.83
CA VAL A 16 -0.72 -23.80 -2.40
C VAL A 16 -1.61 -24.98 -1.98
N PRO A 17 -2.87 -25.11 -2.42
CA PRO A 17 -3.71 -26.25 -2.04
C PRO A 17 -3.10 -27.59 -2.45
N LEU A 18 -2.57 -27.69 -3.67
CA LEU A 18 -1.92 -28.91 -4.18
C LEU A 18 -0.68 -29.26 -3.35
N THR A 19 0.11 -28.25 -3.00
CA THR A 19 1.31 -28.45 -2.16
C THR A 19 0.94 -28.92 -0.76
N LEU A 20 -0.19 -28.46 -0.19
CA LEU A 20 -0.66 -28.93 1.11
C LEU A 20 -1.15 -30.39 1.04
N GLU A 21 -1.81 -30.77 -0.04
CA GLU A 21 -2.23 -32.16 -0.30
C GLU A 21 -1.00 -33.08 -0.48
N ASP A 22 0.01 -32.64 -1.23
CA ASP A 22 1.29 -33.37 -1.38
C ASP A 22 2.02 -33.56 -0.04
N LEU A 23 1.80 -32.65 0.91
CA LEU A 23 2.31 -32.72 2.28
C LEU A 23 1.44 -33.55 3.23
N GLY A 24 0.37 -34.18 2.71
CA GLY A 24 -0.50 -35.10 3.44
C GLY A 24 -1.64 -34.46 4.22
N LEU A 25 -1.95 -33.18 3.97
CA LEU A 25 -3.15 -32.54 4.53
C LEU A 25 -4.36 -32.79 3.64
N GLU A 26 -5.49 -33.13 4.25
CA GLU A 26 -6.75 -33.17 3.51
C GLU A 26 -7.26 -31.75 3.22
N THR A 27 -8.07 -31.59 2.17
CA THR A 27 -8.63 -30.28 1.80
C THR A 27 -9.40 -29.60 2.95
N ASN A 28 -10.03 -30.39 3.83
CA ASN A 28 -10.74 -29.89 5.03
C ASN A 28 -9.80 -29.42 6.16
N GLU A 29 -8.49 -29.65 6.05
CA GLU A 29 -7.50 -29.16 7.01
C GLU A 29 -6.83 -27.87 6.54
N HIS A 30 -6.95 -27.51 5.26
CA HIS A 30 -6.27 -26.32 4.73
C HIS A 30 -6.65 -25.02 5.44
N TRP A 31 -7.87 -24.92 5.99
CA TRP A 31 -8.35 -23.70 6.64
C TRP A 31 -7.47 -23.27 7.81
N TRP A 32 -6.94 -24.19 8.62
CA TRP A 32 -6.16 -23.81 9.80
C TRP A 32 -4.79 -23.28 9.38
N VAL A 33 -4.22 -23.83 8.29
CA VAL A 33 -2.99 -23.32 7.69
C VAL A 33 -3.23 -21.89 7.22
N TYR A 34 -4.25 -21.65 6.39
CA TYR A 34 -4.56 -20.31 5.88
C TYR A 34 -4.87 -19.31 6.99
N LEU A 35 -5.70 -19.68 7.96
CA LEU A 35 -6.07 -18.81 9.07
C LEU A 35 -4.85 -18.45 9.93
N SER A 36 -4.01 -19.43 10.24
CA SER A 36 -2.82 -19.21 11.08
C SER A 36 -1.79 -18.34 10.37
N VAL A 37 -1.45 -18.61 9.09
CA VAL A 37 -0.48 -17.78 8.36
C VAL A 37 -1.00 -16.37 8.09
N MET A 38 -2.30 -16.23 7.83
CA MET A 38 -2.94 -14.92 7.63
C MET A 38 -2.93 -14.10 8.93
N GLY A 39 -3.34 -14.71 10.05
CA GLY A 39 -3.39 -14.05 11.35
C GLY A 39 -2.00 -13.70 11.90
N VAL A 40 -1.08 -14.67 11.91
CA VAL A 40 0.30 -14.43 12.36
C VAL A 40 1.00 -13.46 11.41
N GLY A 41 0.78 -13.57 10.09
CA GLY A 41 1.34 -12.64 9.11
C GLY A 41 0.83 -11.20 9.29
N PHE A 42 -0.45 -11.02 9.63
CA PHE A 42 -1.01 -9.72 9.99
C PHE A 42 -0.33 -9.11 11.21
N VAL A 43 -0.07 -9.90 12.26
CA VAL A 43 0.66 -9.41 13.45
C VAL A 43 2.13 -9.12 13.10
N ALA A 44 2.76 -9.99 12.33
CA ALA A 44 4.16 -9.89 11.93
C ALA A 44 4.45 -8.66 11.05
N MET A 45 3.47 -8.18 10.27
CA MET A 45 3.65 -6.94 9.49
C MET A 45 3.62 -5.67 10.34
N LEU A 46 3.01 -5.68 11.54
CA LEU A 46 2.80 -4.46 12.34
C LEU A 46 4.11 -3.72 12.69
N PRO A 47 5.18 -4.39 13.17
CA PRO A 47 6.44 -3.71 13.44
C PRO A 47 7.03 -3.05 12.19
N LEU A 48 6.97 -3.73 11.04
CA LEU A 48 7.47 -3.20 9.77
C LEU A 48 6.70 -1.95 9.33
N LEU A 49 5.37 -2.00 9.44
CA LEU A 49 4.49 -0.87 9.15
C LEU A 49 4.77 0.32 10.08
N ILE A 50 4.82 0.09 11.40
CA ILE A 50 5.04 1.13 12.41
C ILE A 50 6.40 1.78 12.24
N ILE A 51 7.47 0.97 12.07
CA ILE A 51 8.83 1.50 11.87
C ILE A 51 8.92 2.25 10.54
N GLY A 52 8.29 1.74 9.48
CA GLY A 52 8.24 2.37 8.16
C GLY A 52 7.58 3.75 8.19
N GLU A 53 6.43 3.87 8.85
CA GLU A 53 5.71 5.12 9.01
C GLU A 53 6.51 6.09 9.90
N LYS A 54 6.92 5.64 11.10
CA LYS A 54 7.60 6.50 12.08
C LYS A 54 8.96 7.02 11.60
N ARG A 55 9.72 6.20 10.87
CA ARG A 55 11.04 6.58 10.34
C ARG A 55 11.00 7.18 8.94
N ARG A 56 9.80 7.44 8.40
CA ARG A 56 9.61 7.96 7.04
C ARG A 56 10.30 7.12 5.94
N ARG A 57 10.26 5.79 6.08
CA ARG A 57 10.93 4.82 5.20
C ARG A 57 9.95 3.87 4.49
N LEU A 58 8.74 4.33 4.18
CA LEU A 58 7.69 3.50 3.57
C LEU A 58 8.13 2.89 2.23
N LYS A 59 8.89 3.61 1.40
CA LYS A 59 9.46 3.06 0.16
C LYS A 59 10.36 1.83 0.45
N GLN A 60 11.20 1.90 1.47
CA GLN A 60 12.09 0.79 1.84
C GLN A 60 11.31 -0.41 2.37
N VAL A 61 10.29 -0.16 3.19
CA VAL A 61 9.40 -1.21 3.69
C VAL A 61 8.62 -1.86 2.56
N MET A 62 8.12 -1.08 1.59
CA MET A 62 7.46 -1.60 0.38
C MET A 62 8.41 -2.45 -0.46
N MET A 63 9.65 -1.99 -0.72
CA MET A 63 10.67 -2.79 -1.42
C MET A 63 10.93 -4.12 -0.71
N LEU A 64 11.11 -4.08 0.62
CA LEU A 64 11.33 -5.27 1.43
C LEU A 64 10.16 -6.25 1.30
N ALA A 65 8.91 -5.76 1.36
CA ALA A 65 7.73 -6.59 1.26
C ALA A 65 7.57 -7.23 -0.15
N VAL A 66 7.90 -6.49 -1.23
CA VAL A 66 7.88 -7.04 -2.59
C VAL A 66 8.97 -8.10 -2.77
N MET A 67 10.18 -7.86 -2.23
CA MET A 67 11.26 -8.87 -2.23
C MET A 67 10.86 -10.10 -1.43
N LEU A 68 10.23 -9.92 -0.26
CA LEU A 68 9.75 -11.02 0.57
C LEU A 68 8.70 -11.87 -0.18
N LEU A 69 7.79 -11.23 -0.91
CA LEU A 69 6.85 -11.91 -1.80
C LEU A 69 7.58 -12.76 -2.86
N GLY A 70 8.56 -12.17 -3.55
CA GLY A 70 9.33 -12.85 -4.58
C GLY A 70 10.11 -14.04 -4.05
N VAL A 71 10.78 -13.88 -2.91
CA VAL A 71 11.51 -14.97 -2.24
C VAL A 71 10.55 -16.07 -1.81
N ALA A 72 9.42 -15.72 -1.20
CA ALA A 72 8.44 -16.71 -0.77
C ALA A 72 7.88 -17.51 -1.95
N VAL A 73 7.53 -16.84 -3.06
CA VAL A 73 7.06 -17.52 -4.29
C VAL A 73 8.14 -18.40 -4.90
N ALA A 74 9.39 -17.94 -4.98
CA ALA A 74 10.50 -18.76 -5.48
C ALA A 74 10.69 -20.02 -4.62
N LEU A 75 10.60 -19.87 -3.30
CA LEU A 75 10.64 -20.97 -2.34
C LEU A 75 9.45 -21.93 -2.49
N MET A 76 8.26 -21.48 -2.90
CA MET A 76 7.15 -22.40 -3.17
C MET A 76 7.47 -23.39 -4.32
N GLY A 77 8.40 -23.04 -5.22
CA GLY A 77 8.73 -23.85 -6.40
C GLY A 77 9.77 -24.94 -6.23
N ILE A 78 10.43 -25.06 -5.07
CA ILE A 78 11.56 -26.00 -4.88
C ILE A 78 11.16 -27.38 -4.34
N GLY A 79 9.87 -27.61 -4.09
CA GLY A 79 9.35 -28.84 -3.47
C GLY A 79 9.55 -28.87 -1.95
N TRP A 80 8.60 -29.44 -1.21
CA TRP A 80 8.58 -29.45 0.25
C TRP A 80 8.21 -30.82 0.78
N GLU A 81 8.85 -31.23 1.89
CA GLU A 81 8.58 -32.51 2.56
C GLU A 81 7.89 -32.34 3.92
N ARG A 82 7.89 -31.12 4.48
CA ARG A 82 7.37 -30.85 5.83
C ARG A 82 6.45 -29.65 5.82
N ILE A 83 5.26 -29.85 6.39
CA ILE A 83 4.27 -28.77 6.56
C ILE A 83 4.83 -27.58 7.35
N GLY A 84 5.63 -27.82 8.40
CA GLY A 84 6.17 -26.75 9.23
C GLY A 84 7.08 -25.77 8.46
N THR A 85 7.89 -26.28 7.53
CA THR A 85 8.76 -25.41 6.71
C THR A 85 7.98 -24.70 5.62
N PHE A 86 7.01 -25.37 5.00
CA PHE A 86 6.13 -24.73 4.01
C PHE A 86 5.24 -23.66 4.66
N TRP A 87 4.79 -23.89 5.90
CA TRP A 87 4.06 -22.91 6.70
C TRP A 87 4.87 -21.64 6.94
N LEU A 88 6.19 -21.73 7.16
CA LEU A 88 7.06 -20.55 7.27
C LEU A 88 7.17 -19.76 5.96
N VAL A 89 7.16 -20.45 4.81
CA VAL A 89 7.13 -19.81 3.48
C VAL A 89 5.81 -19.08 3.26
N LEU A 90 4.68 -19.72 3.60
CA LEU A 90 3.36 -19.10 3.57
C LEU A 90 3.28 -17.91 4.53
N LEU A 91 3.83 -18.02 5.73
CA LEU A 91 3.90 -16.92 6.69
C LEU A 91 4.68 -15.74 6.12
N ALA A 92 5.84 -15.97 5.51
CA ALA A 92 6.63 -14.93 4.85
C ALA A 92 5.83 -14.25 3.73
N PHE A 93 5.16 -15.05 2.89
CA PHE A 93 4.28 -14.56 1.82
C PHE A 93 3.16 -13.67 2.38
N PHE A 94 2.38 -14.17 3.34
CA PHE A 94 1.24 -13.43 3.89
C PHE A 94 1.64 -12.22 4.72
N THR A 95 2.82 -12.24 5.35
CA THR A 95 3.39 -11.04 6.01
C THR A 95 3.67 -9.94 4.97
N GLY A 96 4.33 -10.28 3.86
CA GLY A 96 4.58 -9.33 2.78
C GLY A 96 3.29 -8.86 2.11
N PHE A 97 2.35 -9.78 1.87
CA PHE A 97 1.07 -9.50 1.24
C PHE A 97 0.24 -8.55 2.11
N ASN A 98 0.01 -8.89 3.38
CA ASN A 98 -0.78 -8.06 4.30
C ASN A 98 -0.17 -6.66 4.45
N LEU A 99 1.16 -6.58 4.52
CA LEU A 99 1.87 -5.31 4.59
C LEU A 99 1.63 -4.45 3.34
N LEU A 100 1.76 -5.03 2.14
CA LEU A 100 1.53 -4.32 0.88
C LEU A 100 0.05 -3.95 0.72
N GLU A 101 -0.87 -4.83 1.10
CA GLU A 101 -2.31 -4.59 1.04
C GLU A 101 -2.75 -3.45 1.95
N ALA A 102 -2.11 -3.30 3.12
CA ALA A 102 -2.33 -2.15 4.00
C ALA A 102 -1.68 -0.87 3.46
N LEU A 103 -0.49 -0.97 2.85
CA LEU A 103 0.29 0.19 2.40
C LEU A 103 -0.23 0.82 1.11
N LEU A 104 -0.56 0.02 0.10
CA LEU A 104 -0.94 0.53 -1.23
C LEU A 104 -2.14 1.50 -1.22
N PRO A 105 -3.29 1.20 -0.58
CA PRO A 105 -4.41 2.12 -0.55
C PRO A 105 -4.09 3.38 0.29
N SER A 106 -3.30 3.24 1.36
CA SER A 106 -2.81 4.37 2.16
C SER A 106 -1.97 5.34 1.32
N LEU A 107 -1.04 4.82 0.51
CA LEU A 107 -0.20 5.62 -0.38
C LEU A 107 -1.03 6.35 -1.45
N ILE A 108 -2.00 5.66 -2.05
CA ILE A 108 -2.88 6.28 -3.06
C ILE A 108 -3.71 7.40 -2.44
N SER A 109 -4.25 7.20 -1.24
CA SER A 109 -5.01 8.22 -0.53
C SER A 109 -4.16 9.45 -0.13
N LYS A 110 -2.87 9.22 0.20
CA LYS A 110 -1.90 10.29 0.54
C LYS A 110 -1.48 11.11 -0.69
N GLU A 111 -1.20 10.45 -1.80
CA GLU A 111 -0.71 11.08 -3.04
C GLU A 111 -1.83 11.68 -3.90
N ALA A 112 -3.07 11.18 -3.78
CA ALA A 112 -4.18 11.70 -4.57
C ALA A 112 -4.50 13.18 -4.22
N PRO A 113 -4.82 14.01 -5.23
CA PRO A 113 -5.38 15.34 -5.03
C PRO A 113 -6.64 15.28 -4.15
N ALA A 114 -6.87 16.30 -3.31
CA ALA A 114 -8.00 16.30 -2.38
C ALA A 114 -9.35 16.05 -3.07
N ALA A 115 -9.56 16.67 -4.24
CA ALA A 115 -10.78 16.51 -5.05
C ALA A 115 -10.85 15.18 -5.85
N GLY A 116 -9.74 14.44 -5.97
CA GLY A 116 -9.62 13.26 -6.83
C GLY A 116 -9.53 11.92 -6.10
N LYS A 117 -9.63 11.92 -4.76
CA LYS A 117 -9.45 10.70 -3.93
C LYS A 117 -10.40 9.57 -4.32
N GLY A 118 -11.68 9.88 -4.57
CA GLY A 118 -12.68 8.89 -4.98
C GLY A 118 -12.33 8.22 -6.31
N SER A 119 -11.95 9.00 -7.32
CA SER A 119 -11.53 8.47 -8.63
C SER A 119 -10.25 7.63 -8.53
N ALA A 120 -9.28 8.07 -7.73
CA ALA A 120 -8.05 7.30 -7.50
C ALA A 120 -8.33 5.94 -6.84
N MET A 121 -9.23 5.92 -5.83
CA MET A 121 -9.68 4.67 -5.21
C MET A 121 -10.50 3.81 -6.17
N GLY A 122 -11.27 4.42 -7.08
CA GLY A 122 -11.95 3.69 -8.16
C GLY A 122 -10.98 2.96 -9.08
N VAL A 123 -9.96 3.66 -9.60
CA VAL A 123 -8.91 3.07 -10.44
C VAL A 123 -8.14 1.98 -9.69
N TYR A 124 -7.88 2.18 -8.39
CA TYR A 124 -7.28 1.17 -7.53
C TYR A 124 -8.11 -0.12 -7.51
N SER A 125 -9.40 -0.03 -7.19
CA SER A 125 -10.30 -1.19 -7.11
C SER A 125 -10.44 -1.88 -8.47
N THR A 126 -10.56 -1.14 -9.57
CA THR A 126 -10.59 -1.74 -10.91
C THR A 126 -9.29 -2.47 -11.22
N SER A 127 -8.14 -1.89 -10.89
CA SER A 127 -6.83 -2.52 -11.08
C SER A 127 -6.67 -3.77 -10.21
N GLN A 128 -7.24 -3.75 -9.00
CA GLN A 128 -7.26 -4.88 -8.07
C GLN A 128 -8.03 -6.07 -8.66
N PHE A 129 -9.29 -5.84 -9.08
CA PHE A 129 -10.10 -6.88 -9.70
C PHE A 129 -9.51 -7.38 -11.02
N MET A 130 -8.95 -6.49 -11.84
CA MET A 130 -8.26 -6.89 -13.07
C MET A 130 -7.04 -7.77 -12.75
N GLY A 131 -6.28 -7.45 -11.71
CA GLY A 131 -5.18 -8.26 -11.22
C GLY A 131 -5.65 -9.67 -10.86
N SER A 132 -6.70 -9.78 -10.04
CA SER A 132 -7.31 -11.07 -9.68
C SER A 132 -7.81 -11.85 -10.90
N PHE A 133 -8.46 -11.18 -11.85
CA PHE A 133 -8.97 -11.80 -13.07
C PHE A 133 -7.83 -12.36 -13.92
N VAL A 134 -6.78 -11.56 -14.15
CA VAL A 134 -5.61 -12.00 -14.92
C VAL A 134 -4.87 -13.11 -14.20
N GLY A 135 -4.65 -13.01 -12.88
CA GLY A 135 -3.96 -14.05 -12.12
C GLY A 135 -4.69 -15.39 -12.14
N GLY A 136 -6.02 -15.38 -11.98
CA GLY A 136 -6.84 -16.59 -12.08
C GLY A 136 -6.90 -17.17 -13.50
N SER A 137 -7.22 -16.34 -14.50
CA SER A 137 -7.40 -16.81 -15.89
C SER A 137 -6.08 -17.19 -16.56
N LEU A 138 -5.07 -16.32 -16.52
CA LEU A 138 -3.76 -16.57 -17.12
C LEU A 138 -3.00 -17.64 -16.33
N GLY A 139 -3.08 -17.62 -15.00
CA GLY A 139 -2.50 -18.66 -14.14
C GLY A 139 -3.11 -20.03 -14.41
N GLY A 140 -4.45 -20.11 -14.53
CA GLY A 140 -5.14 -21.37 -14.85
C GLY A 140 -4.78 -21.91 -16.23
N TRP A 141 -4.79 -21.04 -17.25
CA TRP A 141 -4.38 -21.41 -18.61
C TRP A 141 -2.92 -21.89 -18.65
N LEU A 142 -2.01 -21.16 -18.00
CA LEU A 142 -0.58 -21.51 -17.97
C LEU A 142 -0.32 -22.77 -17.15
N SER A 143 -1.10 -23.02 -16.10
CA SER A 143 -1.05 -24.28 -15.33
C SER A 143 -1.38 -25.48 -16.23
N GLY A 144 -2.36 -25.36 -17.13
CA GLY A 144 -2.69 -26.42 -18.09
C GLY A 144 -1.59 -26.69 -19.13
N PHE A 145 -0.84 -25.66 -19.54
CA PHE A 145 0.20 -25.79 -20.58
C PHE A 145 1.60 -26.10 -20.04
N ALA A 146 2.02 -25.43 -18.97
CA ALA A 146 3.37 -25.45 -18.42
C ALA A 146 3.41 -25.87 -16.94
N GLY A 147 2.28 -26.34 -16.38
CA GLY A 147 2.18 -26.78 -14.99
C GLY A 147 2.43 -25.69 -13.96
N VAL A 148 2.66 -26.11 -12.72
CA VAL A 148 2.97 -25.24 -11.58
C VAL A 148 4.20 -24.36 -11.86
N SER A 149 5.22 -24.91 -12.54
CA SER A 149 6.44 -24.18 -12.86
C SER A 149 6.17 -22.95 -13.75
N GLY A 150 5.28 -23.08 -14.74
CA GLY A 150 4.87 -21.95 -15.58
C GLY A 150 4.22 -20.83 -14.77
N VAL A 151 3.31 -21.19 -13.86
CA VAL A 151 2.63 -20.23 -12.97
C VAL A 151 3.63 -19.50 -12.07
N ILE A 152 4.60 -20.20 -11.49
CA ILE A 152 5.66 -19.60 -10.67
C ILE A 152 6.49 -18.60 -11.47
N VAL A 153 6.90 -18.96 -12.70
CA VAL A 153 7.67 -18.05 -13.57
C VAL A 153 6.86 -16.79 -13.90
N LEU A 154 5.56 -16.92 -14.23
CA LEU A 154 4.67 -15.78 -14.46
C LEU A 154 4.65 -14.85 -13.25
N ILE A 155 4.45 -15.41 -12.05
CA ILE A 155 4.39 -14.63 -10.80
C ILE A 155 5.73 -13.93 -10.54
N LEU A 156 6.85 -14.63 -10.67
CA LEU A 156 8.18 -14.06 -10.43
C LEU A 156 8.52 -12.94 -11.41
N LEU A 157 8.13 -13.07 -12.69
CA LEU A 157 8.29 -12.00 -13.68
C LEU A 157 7.44 -10.77 -13.32
N ALA A 158 6.19 -10.98 -12.89
CA ALA A 158 5.31 -9.89 -12.47
C ALA A 158 5.86 -9.17 -11.21
N ILE A 159 6.36 -9.93 -10.22
CA ILE A 159 7.01 -9.39 -9.02
C ILE A 159 8.29 -8.65 -9.40
N GLY A 160 9.13 -9.20 -10.28
CA GLY A 160 10.36 -8.58 -10.73
C GLY A 160 10.12 -7.25 -11.45
N ALA A 161 9.14 -7.21 -12.35
CA ALA A 161 8.71 -5.98 -13.01
C ALA A 161 8.19 -4.95 -11.98
N TRP A 162 7.38 -5.39 -11.01
CA TRP A 162 6.91 -4.50 -9.94
C TRP A 162 8.07 -3.98 -9.09
N LEU A 163 9.02 -4.82 -8.69
CA LEU A 163 10.19 -4.42 -7.92
C LEU A 163 11.02 -3.37 -8.67
N GLY A 164 11.24 -3.55 -9.98
CA GLY A 164 11.89 -2.56 -10.83
C GLY A 164 11.19 -1.20 -10.78
N LEU A 165 9.86 -1.18 -10.89
CA LEU A 165 9.08 0.06 -10.76
C LEU A 165 9.22 0.68 -9.37
N VAL A 166 9.17 -0.10 -8.29
CA VAL A 166 9.32 0.41 -6.92
C VAL A 166 10.70 1.04 -6.71
N ILE A 167 11.77 0.43 -7.22
CA ILE A 167 13.14 0.98 -7.12
C ILE A 167 13.20 2.38 -7.74
N THR A 168 12.57 2.57 -8.90
CA THR A 168 12.54 3.85 -9.62
C THR A 168 11.57 4.90 -9.06
N MET A 169 10.69 4.53 -8.12
CA MET A 169 9.63 5.40 -7.61
C MET A 169 10.13 6.52 -6.66
N ALA A 170 9.49 7.68 -6.74
CA ALA A 170 9.42 8.73 -5.71
C ALA A 170 9.25 8.19 -4.27
N PRO A 171 10.02 8.54 -3.21
CA PRO A 171 9.54 8.31 -1.85
C PRO A 171 8.19 9.01 -1.61
N PRO A 172 7.23 8.38 -0.91
CA PRO A 172 5.93 8.99 -0.62
C PRO A 172 6.05 10.27 0.22
N ARG A 173 5.14 11.22 0.02
CA ARG A 173 5.05 12.46 0.79
C ARG A 173 4.44 12.22 2.17
N TYR A 174 5.02 12.85 3.19
CA TYR A 174 4.56 12.76 4.58
C TYR A 174 3.80 14.04 4.98
N ALA A 175 2.72 14.33 4.24
CA ALA A 175 1.89 15.49 4.48
C ALA A 175 0.68 15.14 5.37
N THR A 176 0.47 15.93 6.43
CA THR A 176 -0.69 15.86 7.32
C THR A 176 -1.68 16.96 6.96
N SER A 177 -2.98 16.65 6.98
CA SER A 177 -4.02 17.67 6.78
C SER A 177 -4.24 18.45 8.07
N LEU A 178 -4.09 19.77 8.01
CA LEU A 178 -4.40 20.72 9.09
C LEU A 178 -5.59 21.57 8.64
N ALA A 179 -6.71 21.45 9.35
CA ALA A 179 -7.88 22.29 9.12
C ALA A 179 -7.80 23.53 10.01
N LEU A 180 -8.01 24.69 9.41
CA LEU A 180 -7.93 25.99 10.05
C LEU A 180 -9.22 26.76 9.82
N ARG A 181 -9.65 27.51 10.83
CA ARG A 181 -10.71 28.49 10.68
C ARG A 181 -10.10 29.81 10.25
N LEU A 182 -10.72 30.43 9.26
CA LEU A 182 -10.36 31.75 8.79
C LEU A 182 -11.17 32.80 9.55
N SER A 183 -10.53 33.91 9.87
CA SER A 183 -11.21 35.06 10.45
C SER A 183 -12.11 35.70 9.40
N GLN A 184 -13.41 35.80 9.69
CA GLN A 184 -14.42 36.42 8.81
C GLN A 184 -14.18 37.92 8.60
N GLU A 185 -13.35 38.56 9.42
CA GLU A 185 -13.11 40.01 9.36
C GLU A 185 -12.20 40.43 8.19
N HIS A 186 -11.42 39.50 7.62
CA HIS A 186 -10.30 39.90 6.77
C HIS A 186 -10.59 39.97 5.26
N GLY A 187 -11.73 39.51 4.75
CA GLY A 187 -12.21 39.79 3.37
C GLY A 187 -11.25 39.50 2.20
N GLU A 188 -10.10 38.89 2.43
CA GLU A 188 -9.05 38.68 1.43
C GLU A 188 -9.49 37.65 0.38
N ASP A 189 -9.02 37.84 -0.86
CA ASP A 189 -9.26 36.89 -1.94
C ASP A 189 -8.68 35.51 -1.56
N PRO A 190 -9.47 34.43 -1.64
CA PRO A 190 -9.02 33.06 -1.40
C PRO A 190 -7.72 32.67 -2.12
N ARG A 191 -7.43 33.28 -3.28
CA ARG A 191 -6.18 33.07 -4.01
C ARG A 191 -4.97 33.62 -3.26
N THR A 192 -5.07 34.84 -2.75
CA THR A 192 -4.01 35.50 -1.97
C THR A 192 -3.75 34.77 -0.67
N MET A 193 -4.82 34.35 0.02
CA MET A 193 -4.70 33.52 1.23
C MET A 193 -3.97 32.21 0.96
N ARG A 194 -4.30 31.54 -0.16
CA ARG A 194 -3.60 30.32 -0.58
C ARG A 194 -2.12 30.59 -0.87
N GLU A 195 -1.78 31.67 -1.58
CA GLU A 195 -0.38 32.02 -1.86
C GLU A 195 0.42 32.27 -0.58
N ALA A 196 -0.18 32.97 0.40
CA ALA A 196 0.43 33.19 1.70
C ALA A 196 0.64 31.88 2.48
N PHE A 197 -0.32 30.95 2.46
CA PHE A 197 -0.13 29.62 3.05
C PHE A 197 0.98 28.83 2.35
N MET A 198 1.05 28.86 1.02
CA MET A 198 2.08 28.16 0.24
C MET A 198 3.49 28.73 0.47
N ALA A 199 3.61 29.97 0.95
CA ALA A 199 4.88 30.59 1.31
C ALA A 199 5.45 30.08 2.65
N ILE A 200 4.63 29.43 3.48
CA ILE A 200 5.08 28.88 4.77
C ILE A 200 5.93 27.62 4.52
N PRO A 201 7.17 27.56 5.06
CA PRO A 201 7.97 26.35 5.00
C PRO A 201 7.23 25.13 5.55
N GLY A 202 7.21 24.05 4.77
CA GLY A 202 6.53 22.81 5.12
C GLY A 202 5.05 22.75 4.72
N VAL A 203 4.48 23.74 4.04
CA VAL A 203 3.15 23.62 3.40
C VAL A 203 3.30 23.04 1.99
N ASP A 204 2.78 21.84 1.76
CA ASP A 204 2.79 21.12 0.48
C ASP A 204 1.63 21.53 -0.44
N ASP A 205 0.47 21.86 0.13
CA ASP A 205 -0.73 22.28 -0.60
C ASP A 205 -1.68 23.05 0.35
N ALA A 206 -2.50 23.92 -0.21
CA ALA A 206 -3.46 24.73 0.54
C ALA A 206 -4.75 24.93 -0.25
N VAL A 207 -5.89 24.60 0.37
CA VAL A 207 -7.23 24.81 -0.19
C VAL A 207 -8.00 25.74 0.73
N VAL A 208 -8.45 26.86 0.18
CA VAL A 208 -9.26 27.85 0.90
C VAL A 208 -10.71 27.75 0.46
N LEU A 209 -11.62 27.49 1.41
CA LEU A 209 -13.06 27.38 1.19
C LEU A 209 -13.73 28.66 1.71
N ALA A 210 -13.79 29.66 0.85
CA ALA A 210 -14.36 30.98 1.17
C ALA A 210 -15.80 30.90 1.71
N THR A 211 -16.60 29.95 1.20
CA THR A 211 -18.00 29.76 1.57
C THR A 211 -18.18 29.23 2.99
N SER A 212 -17.23 28.44 3.51
CA SER A 212 -17.30 27.88 4.87
C SER A 212 -16.43 28.63 5.88
N GLY A 213 -15.57 29.56 5.43
CA GLY A 213 -14.62 30.25 6.31
C GLY A 213 -13.54 29.30 6.83
N GLU A 214 -13.17 28.28 6.06
CA GLU A 214 -12.17 27.28 6.45
C GLU A 214 -11.05 27.17 5.43
N ALA A 215 -9.84 26.87 5.90
CA ALA A 215 -8.70 26.52 5.07
C ALA A 215 -8.19 25.13 5.46
N TRP A 216 -7.79 24.36 4.46
CA TRP A 216 -7.24 23.02 4.60
C TRP A 216 -5.82 23.03 4.05
N LEU A 217 -4.84 22.86 4.94
CA LEU A 217 -3.42 22.81 4.58
C LEU A 217 -2.94 21.36 4.60
N LYS A 218 -2.18 20.95 3.60
CA LYS A 218 -1.34 19.76 3.66
C LYS A 218 0.05 20.19 4.10
N VAL A 219 0.50 19.76 5.27
CA VAL A 219 1.77 20.19 5.87
C VAL A 219 2.70 19.02 6.20
N ASP A 220 3.97 19.14 5.85
CA ASP A 220 5.03 18.27 6.38
C ASP A 220 5.34 18.68 7.81
N ARG A 221 4.81 17.94 8.80
CA ARG A 221 5.02 18.22 10.23
C ARG A 221 6.48 18.32 10.71
N GLN A 222 7.46 17.77 9.98
CA GLN A 222 8.87 17.92 10.39
C GLN A 222 9.48 19.24 9.92
N GLN A 223 8.91 19.85 8.87
CA GLN A 223 9.40 21.09 8.26
C GLN A 223 8.45 22.27 8.49
N PHE A 224 7.24 22.00 8.98
CA PHE A 224 6.17 22.96 9.13
C PHE A 224 6.52 24.01 10.18
N ASN A 225 6.59 25.27 9.75
CA ASN A 225 6.77 26.40 10.63
C ASN A 225 5.40 26.87 11.17
N GLU A 226 5.03 26.36 12.33
CA GLU A 226 3.76 26.67 12.98
C GLU A 226 3.68 28.13 13.46
N GLU A 227 4.80 28.75 13.85
CA GLU A 227 4.82 30.17 14.25
C GLU A 227 4.47 31.09 13.08
N ALA A 228 5.00 30.80 11.88
CA ALA A 228 4.69 31.56 10.67
C ALA A 228 3.21 31.47 10.29
N LEU A 229 2.54 30.35 10.57
CA LEU A 229 1.10 30.20 10.36
C LEU A 229 0.29 31.17 11.24
N TRP A 230 0.63 31.25 12.53
CA TRP A 230 -0.11 32.07 13.49
C TRP A 230 0.17 33.58 13.39
N GLN A 231 1.13 33.97 12.54
CA GLN A 231 1.38 35.36 12.17
C GLN A 231 0.47 35.85 11.03
N LEU A 232 -0.20 34.94 10.32
CA LEU A 232 -1.12 35.31 9.25
C LEU A 232 -2.39 35.97 9.83
N PRO A 233 -2.76 37.17 9.34
CA PRO A 233 -3.83 37.97 9.96
C PRO A 233 -5.22 37.34 9.80
N PHE A 234 -5.41 36.50 8.78
CA PHE A 234 -6.67 35.84 8.47
C PHE A 234 -6.84 34.47 9.14
N VAL A 235 -5.86 33.98 9.92
CA VAL A 235 -5.99 32.71 10.65
C VAL A 235 -6.58 32.99 12.03
N ALA A 236 -7.73 32.39 12.35
CA ALA A 236 -8.34 32.54 13.66
C ALA A 236 -7.52 31.76 14.70
N ARG A 237 -6.98 32.45 15.72
CA ARG A 237 -6.36 31.78 16.87
C ARG A 237 -7.43 30.95 17.59
N GLN A 238 -7.19 29.64 17.72
CA GLN A 238 -7.96 28.84 18.67
C GLN A 238 -7.61 29.34 20.07
N ALA A 239 -8.57 29.99 20.73
CA ALA A 239 -8.51 30.29 22.15
C ALA A 239 -8.69 29.02 22.97
#